data_AF-A0A7C9CWW3-F1
#
_entry.id   AF-A0A7C9CWW3-F1
#
_cell.length_a   1.000
_cell.length_b   1.000
_cell.length_c   1.000
_cell.angle_alpha   90.00
_cell.angle_beta   90.00
_cell.angle_gamma   90.00
#
_symmetry.space_group_name_H-M   'P 1'
#
loop_
_entity.id
_entity.type
_entity.pdbx_description
1 polymer ?
#
loop_
_entity_poly.entity_id
_entity_poly.type
_entity_poly.pdbx_seq_one_letter_code
_entity_poly.pdbx_strand_id
1 'polypeptide(L)'
;NSSPEIEFVMRAPKSSGEFVTERDLMRAVWNLELELESALSMGQVTEFASFIDLGESQFKQLTVYIEFGEGSMILEKDKGDEAVAFLRSCGSSIEDGLGVLYKSKKESGEIGQLRISVVNVGTFDLLLQTAIENGAPASQYKSPKIIRNRKMADFLEASSALTVCFG
;
A
#
# COMPACT_ATOMS: atom_id res chain seq x y z
N ASN A 1 -23.99 43.76 -12.60
CA ASN A 1 -23.35 43.18 -11.42
C ASN A 1 -23.45 41.67 -11.59
N SER A 2 -22.39 41.04 -12.09
CA SER A 2 -22.40 39.66 -12.59
C SER A 2 -21.47 38.77 -11.76
N SER A 3 -21.40 39.04 -10.47
CA SER A 3 -20.57 38.28 -9.54
C SER A 3 -21.34 37.03 -9.10
N PRO A 4 -20.76 35.83 -9.25
CA PRO A 4 -21.40 34.59 -8.84
C PRO A 4 -21.50 34.52 -7.31
N GLU A 5 -22.66 34.08 -6.81
CA GLU A 5 -22.83 33.72 -5.41
C GLU A 5 -22.38 32.28 -5.20
N ILE A 6 -21.52 32.06 -4.21
CA ILE A 6 -20.94 30.76 -3.89
C ILE A 6 -21.66 30.21 -2.67
N GLU A 7 -22.29 29.04 -2.81
CA GLU A 7 -22.82 28.29 -1.69
C GLU A 7 -21.77 27.33 -1.15
N PHE A 8 -21.58 27.35 0.16
CA PHE A 8 -20.68 26.43 0.84
C PHE A 8 -21.34 25.06 0.98
N VAL A 9 -20.90 24.08 0.20
CA VAL A 9 -21.43 22.70 0.26
C VAL A 9 -20.78 21.90 1.39
N MET A 10 -19.46 21.78 1.35
CA MET A 10 -18.68 21.12 2.41
C MET A 10 -17.20 21.47 2.25
N ARG A 11 -16.46 21.49 3.36
CA ARG A 11 -15.00 21.40 3.31
C ARG A 11 -14.64 19.98 2.91
N ALA A 12 -13.67 19.82 2.00
CA ALA A 12 -12.96 18.55 1.90
C ALA A 12 -12.49 18.18 3.31
N PRO A 13 -12.71 16.93 3.77
CA PRO A 13 -12.32 16.54 5.11
C PRO A 13 -10.84 16.88 5.29
N LYS A 14 -10.54 17.78 6.24
CA LYS A 14 -9.17 17.95 6.71
C LYS A 14 -8.80 16.61 7.35
N SER A 15 -8.04 15.77 6.66
CA SER A 15 -7.57 14.50 7.22
C SER A 15 -6.51 14.78 8.29
N SER A 16 -6.98 15.33 9.41
CA SER A 16 -6.21 15.49 10.65
C SER A 16 -5.73 14.14 11.24
N GLY A 17 -6.10 13.01 10.61
CA GLY A 17 -5.70 11.66 11.00
C GLY A 17 -4.92 10.87 9.93
N GLU A 18 -4.57 11.44 8.76
CA GLU A 18 -3.73 10.76 7.78
C GLU A 18 -2.25 11.06 8.04
N PHE A 19 -1.57 10.11 8.67
CA PHE A 19 -0.13 10.16 8.95
C PHE A 19 0.73 9.54 7.82
N VAL A 20 0.09 8.95 6.80
CA VAL A 20 0.69 8.51 5.55
C VAL A 20 -0.13 9.10 4.41
N THR A 21 0.51 9.83 3.50
CA THR A 21 -0.09 10.33 2.27
C THR A 21 0.23 9.43 1.09
N GLU A 22 -0.49 9.60 -0.02
CA GLU A 22 -0.17 8.91 -1.29
C GLU A 22 1.29 9.16 -1.73
N ARG A 23 1.78 10.40 -1.54
CA ARG A 23 3.17 10.74 -1.85
C ARG A 23 4.17 9.97 -0.98
N ASP A 24 3.85 9.77 0.29
CA ASP A 24 4.72 9.02 1.20
C ASP A 24 4.73 7.53 0.82
N LEU A 25 3.57 6.97 0.46
CA LEU A 25 3.49 5.60 -0.06
C LEU A 25 4.29 5.44 -1.36
N MET A 26 4.14 6.37 -2.31
CA MET A 26 4.90 6.34 -3.56
C MET A 26 6.42 6.38 -3.31
N ARG A 27 6.87 7.17 -2.33
CA ARG A 27 8.29 7.21 -1.94
C ARG A 27 8.75 5.92 -1.28
N ALA A 28 7.95 5.33 -0.41
CA ALA A 28 8.25 4.07 0.24
C ALA A 28 8.40 2.93 -0.78
N VAL A 29 7.52 2.88 -1.80
CA VAL A 29 7.62 1.90 -2.89
C VAL A 29 8.78 2.22 -3.83
N TRP A 30 9.03 3.49 -4.15
CA TRP A 30 10.19 3.89 -4.94
C TRP A 30 11.50 3.45 -4.29
N ASN A 31 11.62 3.59 -2.97
CA ASN A 31 12.78 3.11 -2.23
C ASN A 31 12.94 1.59 -2.35
N LEU A 32 11.85 0.81 -2.28
CA LEU A 32 11.89 -0.63 -2.56
C LEU A 32 12.32 -0.92 -4.00
N GLU A 33 11.82 -0.18 -4.99
CA GLU A 33 12.21 -0.34 -6.40
C GLU A 33 13.71 -0.11 -6.62
N LEU A 34 14.31 0.87 -5.94
CA LEU A 34 15.77 1.08 -5.97
C LEU A 34 16.54 -0.13 -5.40
N GLU A 35 16.05 -0.74 -4.32
CA GLU A 35 16.66 -1.96 -3.77
C GLU A 35 16.51 -3.15 -4.74
N LEU A 36 15.35 -3.27 -5.40
CA LEU A 36 15.08 -4.30 -6.42
C LEU A 36 16.01 -4.15 -7.64
N GLU A 37 16.29 -2.92 -8.08
CA GLU A 37 17.24 -2.65 -9.16
C GLU A 37 18.66 -3.10 -8.80
N SER A 38 19.06 -2.92 -7.53
CA SER A 38 20.37 -3.35 -7.05
C SER A 38 20.49 -4.87 -6.90
N ALA A 39 19.39 -5.53 -6.55
CA ALA A 39 19.27 -6.96 -6.38
C ALA A 39 18.75 -7.60 -7.68
N LEU A 40 19.65 -7.74 -8.68
CA LEU A 40 19.37 -8.36 -9.96
C LEU A 40 18.52 -9.65 -9.75
N SER A 41 17.30 -9.65 -10.31
CA SER A 41 16.32 -10.75 -10.33
C SER A 41 15.24 -10.80 -9.23
N MET A 42 15.14 -9.85 -8.30
CA MET A 42 14.04 -9.90 -7.30
C MET A 42 12.64 -9.67 -7.89
N GLY A 43 12.52 -8.82 -8.92
CA GLY A 43 11.26 -8.57 -9.63
C GLY A 43 10.98 -7.09 -9.87
N GLN A 44 9.81 -6.79 -10.43
CA GLN A 44 9.32 -5.43 -10.62
C GLN A 44 7.95 -5.26 -9.97
N VAL A 45 7.75 -4.14 -9.27
CA VAL A 45 6.44 -3.75 -8.76
C VAL A 45 5.55 -3.30 -9.92
N THR A 46 4.35 -3.86 -10.01
CA THR A 46 3.36 -3.54 -11.06
C THR A 46 2.23 -2.67 -10.51
N GLU A 47 1.79 -2.95 -9.29
CA GLU A 47 0.78 -2.17 -8.60
C GLU A 47 0.95 -2.25 -7.08
N PHE A 48 0.47 -1.24 -6.37
CA PHE A 48 0.55 -1.18 -4.92
C PHE A 48 -0.54 -0.30 -4.31
N ALA A 49 -0.91 -0.64 -3.09
CA ALA A 49 -1.84 0.14 -2.27
C ALA A 49 -1.53 -0.04 -0.78
N SER A 50 -2.07 0.83 0.06
CA SER A 50 -1.93 0.71 1.50
C SER A 50 -3.28 0.74 2.20
N PHE A 51 -3.34 0.12 3.37
CA PHE A 51 -4.47 0.14 4.27
C PHE A 51 -3.98 0.30 5.70
N ILE A 52 -4.68 1.13 6.48
CA ILE A 52 -4.45 1.26 7.91
C ILE A 52 -5.61 0.56 8.61
N ASP A 53 -5.32 -0.53 9.31
CA ASP A 53 -6.33 -1.17 10.14
C ASP A 53 -6.56 -0.33 11.41
N LEU A 54 -7.74 0.28 11.49
CA LEU A 54 -8.22 1.08 12.61
C LEU A 54 -9.11 0.26 13.58
N GLY A 55 -9.10 -1.08 13.46
CA GLY A 55 -9.95 -1.98 14.23
C GLY A 55 -9.75 -1.92 15.75
N GLU A 56 -10.40 -2.82 16.49
CA GLU A 56 -10.45 -2.84 17.97
C GLU A 56 -9.10 -3.14 18.67
N SER A 57 -8.04 -3.39 17.91
CA SER A 57 -6.69 -3.56 18.44
C SER A 57 -6.18 -2.24 19.05
N GLN A 58 -5.43 -2.35 20.14
CA GLN A 58 -4.79 -1.20 20.79
C GLN A 58 -3.78 -0.46 19.88
N PHE A 59 -3.32 -1.10 18.80
CA PHE A 59 -2.36 -0.53 17.84
C PHE A 59 -2.92 -0.57 16.41
N LYS A 60 -2.81 0.58 15.73
CA LYS A 60 -3.10 0.67 14.29
C LYS A 60 -2.01 -0.05 13.52
N GLN A 61 -2.35 -0.82 12.49
CA GLN A 61 -1.35 -1.47 11.65
C GLN A 61 -1.43 -0.94 10.22
N LEU A 62 -0.30 -0.43 9.72
CA LEU A 62 -0.14 -0.08 8.31
C LEU A 62 0.28 -1.32 7.53
N THR A 63 -0.53 -1.68 6.54
CA THR A 63 -0.20 -2.72 5.55
C THR A 63 -0.04 -2.08 4.18
N VAL A 64 1.07 -2.38 3.50
CA VAL A 64 1.27 -2.05 2.09
C VAL A 64 1.19 -3.33 1.29
N TYR A 65 0.21 -3.39 0.40
CA TYR A 65 0.01 -4.46 -0.56
C TYR A 65 0.80 -4.16 -1.82
N ILE A 66 1.57 -5.12 -2.30
CA ILE A 66 2.45 -4.97 -3.47
C ILE A 66 2.21 -6.15 -4.40
N GLU A 67 1.91 -5.85 -5.66
CA GLU A 67 1.83 -6.84 -6.73
C GLU A 67 3.10 -6.77 -7.56
N PHE A 68 3.77 -7.90 -7.71
CA PHE A 68 4.96 -8.03 -8.54
C PHE A 68 4.60 -8.61 -9.90
N GLY A 69 5.38 -8.25 -10.92
CA GLY A 69 5.21 -8.80 -12.27
C GLY A 69 5.46 -10.30 -12.33
N GLU A 70 4.84 -10.95 -13.32
CA GLU A 70 5.03 -12.38 -13.58
C GLU A 70 6.52 -12.73 -13.75
N GLY A 71 6.94 -13.87 -13.21
CA GLY A 71 8.34 -14.30 -13.24
C GLY A 71 9.27 -13.59 -12.24
N SER A 72 8.73 -12.76 -11.33
CA SER A 72 9.51 -12.20 -10.22
C SER A 72 9.92 -13.29 -9.22
N MET A 73 11.20 -13.35 -8.87
CA MET A 73 11.73 -14.35 -7.93
C MET A 73 11.07 -14.27 -6.54
N ILE A 74 10.57 -13.08 -6.16
CA ILE A 74 9.81 -12.90 -4.91
C ILE A 74 8.52 -13.72 -4.85
N LEU A 75 8.02 -14.19 -6.00
CA LEU A 75 6.83 -15.03 -6.13
C LEU A 75 7.15 -16.53 -6.21
N GLU A 76 8.44 -16.90 -6.33
CA GLU A 76 8.85 -18.30 -6.39
C GLU A 76 8.71 -18.96 -5.02
N LYS A 77 7.84 -19.97 -4.94
CA LYS A 77 7.54 -20.68 -3.67
C LYS A 77 8.78 -21.29 -3.03
N ASP A 78 9.70 -21.81 -3.84
CA ASP A 78 10.94 -22.43 -3.36
C ASP A 78 11.98 -21.41 -2.87
N LYS A 79 11.73 -20.11 -3.10
CA LYS A 79 12.59 -18.98 -2.72
C LYS A 79 11.98 -18.08 -1.65
N GLY A 80 10.93 -18.55 -0.95
CA GLY A 80 10.22 -17.76 0.06
C GLY A 80 11.11 -17.19 1.16
N ASP A 81 12.11 -17.94 1.65
CA ASP A 81 13.03 -17.46 2.68
C ASP A 81 13.95 -16.34 2.17
N GLU A 82 14.42 -16.45 0.92
CA GLU A 82 15.23 -15.41 0.26
C GLU A 82 14.39 -14.14 0.03
N ALA A 83 13.14 -14.30 -0.41
CA ALA A 83 12.19 -13.20 -0.57
C ALA A 83 11.90 -12.48 0.76
N VAL A 84 11.66 -13.23 1.84
CA VAL A 84 11.47 -12.67 3.19
C VAL A 84 12.72 -11.94 3.66
N ALA A 85 13.90 -12.52 3.47
CA ALA A 85 15.16 -11.91 3.87
C ALA A 85 15.42 -10.59 3.14
N PHE A 86 15.18 -10.57 1.82
CA PHE A 86 15.29 -9.37 1.00
C PHE A 86 14.29 -8.28 1.43
N LEU A 87 13.01 -8.62 1.59
CA LEU A 87 12.02 -7.65 2.03
C LEU A 87 12.38 -7.07 3.40
N ARG A 88 12.85 -7.90 4.34
CA ARG A 88 13.33 -7.46 5.65
C ARG A 88 14.51 -6.51 5.56
N SER A 89 15.49 -6.76 4.68
CA SER A 89 16.63 -5.85 4.50
C SER A 89 16.21 -4.49 3.94
N CYS A 90 15.12 -4.43 3.16
CA CYS A 90 14.57 -3.18 2.64
C CYS A 90 13.77 -2.36 3.67
N GLY A 91 13.48 -2.92 4.84
CA GLY A 91 12.53 -2.35 5.80
C GLY A 91 12.79 -0.91 6.21
N SER A 92 14.03 -0.60 6.58
CA SER A 92 14.41 0.77 6.96
C SER A 92 14.20 1.75 5.80
N SER A 93 14.59 1.35 4.58
CA SER A 93 14.47 2.17 3.37
C SER A 93 12.99 2.46 3.05
N ILE A 94 12.12 1.46 3.20
CA ILE A 94 10.67 1.60 3.01
C ILE A 94 10.07 2.53 4.08
N GLU A 95 10.38 2.30 5.36
CA GLU A 95 9.88 3.13 6.46
C GLU A 95 10.39 4.58 6.38
N ASP A 96 11.58 4.80 5.83
CA ASP A 96 12.10 6.13 5.55
C ASP A 96 11.25 6.89 4.53
N GLY A 97 10.70 6.19 3.53
CA GLY A 97 9.81 6.76 2.51
C GLY A 97 8.44 7.18 3.06
N LEU A 98 7.94 6.51 4.12
CA LEU A 98 6.63 6.77 4.74
C LEU A 98 6.55 8.11 5.49
N GLY A 99 7.68 8.80 5.65
CA GLY A 99 7.72 10.17 6.14
C GLY A 99 7.73 10.32 7.67
N VAL A 100 7.98 11.55 8.11
CA VAL A 100 8.24 11.87 9.53
C VAL A 100 7.04 11.64 10.45
N LEU A 101 5.81 11.81 9.95
CA LEU A 101 4.61 11.60 10.75
C LEU A 101 4.39 10.12 11.05
N TYR A 102 4.56 9.23 10.05
CA TYR A 102 4.55 7.79 10.26
C TYR A 102 5.57 7.37 11.33
N LYS A 103 6.82 7.81 11.21
CA LYS A 103 7.87 7.48 12.19
C LYS A 103 7.55 7.97 13.59
N SER A 104 7.12 9.22 13.73
CA SER A 104 6.71 9.78 15.03
C SER A 104 5.57 8.99 15.68
N LYS A 105 4.62 8.49 14.87
CA LYS A 105 3.49 7.67 15.34
C LYS A 105 3.90 6.23 15.67
N LYS A 106 4.89 5.67 14.97
CA LYS A 106 5.51 4.38 15.31
C LYS A 106 6.29 4.50 16.63
N GLU A 107 7.07 5.57 16.80
CA GLU A 107 7.84 5.86 18.02
C GLU A 107 6.94 6.09 19.25
N SER A 108 5.77 6.74 19.08
CA SER A 108 4.79 6.92 20.15
C SER A 108 3.98 5.65 20.45
N GLY A 109 4.15 4.58 19.66
CA GLY A 109 3.39 3.34 19.79
C GLY A 109 1.94 3.44 19.31
N GLU A 110 1.55 4.50 18.61
CA GLU A 110 0.20 4.64 18.04
C GLU A 110 -0.01 3.75 16.80
N ILE A 111 1.09 3.42 16.12
CA ILE A 111 1.13 2.47 15.00
C ILE A 111 2.09 1.35 15.35
N GLY A 112 1.68 0.12 15.08
CA GLY A 112 2.51 -1.06 15.22
C GLY A 112 3.54 -1.19 14.11
N GLN A 113 4.04 -2.42 13.95
CA GLN A 113 5.01 -2.77 12.91
C GLN A 113 4.41 -2.60 11.51
N LEU A 114 5.20 -2.05 10.58
CA LEU A 114 4.88 -2.06 9.15
C LEU A 114 4.65 -3.51 8.71
N ARG A 115 3.63 -3.73 7.89
CA ARG A 115 3.39 -4.97 7.16
C ARG A 115 3.55 -4.71 5.67
N ILE A 116 4.39 -5.49 4.99
CA ILE A 116 4.38 -5.61 3.53
C ILE A 116 3.68 -6.92 3.19
N SER A 117 2.68 -6.87 2.33
CA SER A 117 1.98 -8.05 1.82
C SER A 117 2.13 -8.13 0.31
N VAL A 118 2.80 -9.17 -0.17
CA VAL A 118 2.91 -9.48 -1.59
C VAL A 118 1.65 -10.22 -2.01
N VAL A 119 0.87 -9.65 -2.92
CA VAL A 119 -0.36 -10.25 -3.45
C VAL A 119 -0.08 -11.04 -4.72
N ASN A 120 -0.95 -12.00 -5.04
CA ASN A 120 -0.86 -12.77 -6.28
C ASN A 120 -0.95 -11.88 -7.52
N VAL A 121 -0.30 -12.29 -8.60
CA VAL A 121 -0.40 -11.61 -9.90
C VAL A 121 -1.86 -11.56 -10.37
N GLY A 122 -2.31 -10.40 -10.84
CA GLY A 122 -3.67 -10.15 -11.33
C GLY A 122 -4.68 -9.80 -10.22
N THR A 123 -4.24 -9.66 -8.98
CA THR A 123 -5.09 -9.22 -7.86
C THR A 123 -5.67 -7.83 -8.12
N PHE A 124 -4.86 -6.88 -8.62
CA PHE A 124 -5.36 -5.54 -8.92
C PHE A 124 -6.21 -5.49 -10.19
N ASP A 125 -5.99 -6.40 -11.14
CA ASP A 125 -6.88 -6.56 -12.31
C ASP A 125 -8.27 -7.04 -11.88
N LEU A 126 -8.37 -7.94 -10.90
CA LEU A 126 -9.65 -8.35 -10.33
C LEU A 126 -10.37 -7.21 -9.60
N LEU A 127 -9.63 -6.31 -8.94
CA LEU A 127 -10.22 -5.08 -8.37
C LEU A 127 -10.76 -4.16 -9.46
N LEU A 128 -10.02 -3.98 -10.55
CA LEU A 128 -10.48 -3.23 -11.72
C LEU A 128 -11.75 -3.86 -12.31
N GLN A 129 -11.75 -5.17 -12.54
CA GLN A 129 -12.92 -5.88 -13.06
C GLN A 129 -14.14 -5.69 -12.16
N THR A 130 -13.96 -5.84 -10.85
CA THR A 130 -15.03 -5.62 -9.86
C THR A 130 -15.55 -4.17 -9.91
N ALA A 131 -14.67 -3.19 -10.09
CA ALA A 131 -15.09 -1.79 -10.23
C ALA A 131 -15.91 -1.56 -11.51
N ILE A 132 -15.50 -2.17 -12.63
CA ILE A 132 -16.22 -2.12 -13.90
C ILE A 132 -17.62 -2.76 -13.78
N GLU A 133 -17.71 -3.93 -13.15
CA GLU A 133 -18.99 -4.62 -12.89
C GLU A 133 -19.94 -3.77 -12.02
N ASN A 134 -19.38 -2.94 -11.14
CA ASN A 134 -20.13 -1.98 -10.32
C ASN A 134 -20.40 -0.63 -11.04
N GLY A 135 -20.10 -0.52 -12.34
CA GLY A 135 -20.43 0.62 -13.18
C GLY A 135 -19.33 1.68 -13.34
N ALA A 136 -18.11 1.43 -12.85
CA ALA A 136 -16.99 2.34 -13.09
C ALA A 136 -16.51 2.24 -14.56
N PRO A 137 -16.28 3.36 -15.27
CA PRO A 137 -15.68 3.31 -16.59
C PRO A 137 -14.24 2.79 -16.52
N ALA A 138 -13.91 1.77 -17.30
CA ALA A 138 -12.57 1.17 -17.32
C ALA A 138 -11.45 2.21 -17.58
N SER A 139 -11.72 3.21 -18.44
CA SER A 139 -10.77 4.27 -18.78
C SER A 139 -10.51 5.29 -17.66
N GLN A 140 -11.31 5.27 -16.60
CA GLN A 140 -11.23 6.21 -15.48
C GLN A 140 -10.76 5.55 -14.18
N TYR A 141 -10.70 4.22 -14.14
CA TYR A 141 -10.28 3.52 -12.94
C TYR A 141 -8.76 3.61 -12.76
N LYS A 142 -8.36 4.01 -11.56
CA LYS A 142 -7.01 3.84 -11.04
C LYS A 142 -7.12 3.17 -9.68
N SER A 143 -6.27 2.19 -9.44
CA SER A 143 -6.21 1.53 -8.13
C SER A 143 -5.97 2.58 -7.04
N PRO A 144 -6.78 2.61 -5.97
CA PRO A 144 -6.58 3.57 -4.90
C PRO A 144 -5.30 3.26 -4.15
N LYS A 145 -4.38 4.23 -4.08
CA LYS A 145 -3.14 4.09 -3.31
C LYS A 145 -3.38 4.02 -1.80
N ILE A 146 -4.38 4.73 -1.31
CA ILE A 146 -4.81 4.68 0.10
C ILE A 146 -6.22 4.08 0.17
N ILE A 147 -6.29 2.81 0.55
CA ILE A 147 -7.54 2.08 0.73
C ILE A 147 -8.16 2.49 2.05
N ARG A 148 -9.46 2.83 1.99
CA ARG A 148 -10.29 3.12 3.17
C ARG A 148 -11.45 2.14 3.33
N ASN A 149 -11.71 1.33 2.31
CA ASN A 149 -12.76 0.33 2.32
C ASN A 149 -12.22 -1.00 2.89
N ARG A 150 -12.73 -1.40 4.06
CA ARG A 150 -12.31 -2.64 4.74
C ARG A 150 -12.48 -3.89 3.86
N LYS A 151 -13.58 -4.01 3.11
CA LYS A 151 -13.82 -5.16 2.24
C LYS A 151 -12.77 -5.29 1.13
N MET A 152 -12.29 -4.16 0.61
CA MET A 152 -11.22 -4.14 -0.38
C MET A 152 -9.88 -4.55 0.24
N ALA A 153 -9.58 -4.09 1.45
CA ALA A 153 -8.40 -4.54 2.18
C ALA A 153 -8.46 -6.04 2.49
N ASP A 154 -9.62 -6.56 2.92
CA ASP A 154 -9.81 -7.99 3.20
C ASP A 154 -9.62 -8.85 1.94
N PHE A 155 -10.04 -8.34 0.76
CA PHE A 155 -9.79 -9.00 -0.52
C PHE A 155 -8.28 -9.08 -0.84
N LEU A 156 -7.54 -8.00 -0.64
CA LEU A 156 -6.09 -7.97 -0.86
C LEU A 156 -5.35 -8.89 0.12
N GLU A 157 -5.75 -8.88 1.40
CA GLU A 157 -5.21 -9.79 2.41
C GLU A 157 -5.46 -11.25 2.03
N ALA A 158 -6.67 -11.58 1.57
CA ALA A 158 -7.01 -12.94 1.12
C ALA A 158 -6.23 -13.38 -0.15
N SER A 159 -5.75 -12.44 -0.95
CA SER A 159 -4.90 -12.70 -2.13
C SER A 159 -3.40 -12.65 -1.83
N SER A 160 -3.01 -12.55 -0.55
CA SER A 160 -1.59 -12.45 -0.19
C SER A 160 -0.88 -13.80 -0.34
N ALA A 161 0.24 -13.80 -1.09
CA ALA A 161 1.13 -14.94 -1.27
C ALA A 161 2.22 -14.98 -0.20
N LEU A 162 2.67 -13.80 0.26
CA LEU A 162 3.72 -13.63 1.26
C LEU A 162 3.46 -12.37 2.09
N THR A 163 3.65 -12.44 3.40
CA THR A 163 3.51 -11.30 4.29
C THR A 163 4.71 -11.18 5.22
N VAL A 164 5.29 -9.98 5.31
CA VAL A 164 6.46 -9.67 6.13
C VAL A 164 6.12 -8.52 7.09
N CYS A 165 6.35 -8.72 8.38
CA CYS A 165 6.25 -7.68 9.40
C CYS A 165 7.65 -7.18 9.80
N PHE A 166 7.80 -5.87 9.97
CA PHE A 166 9.07 -5.20 10.27
C PHE A 166 9.18 -4.88 11.75
N GLY A 167 10.10 -5.58 12.42
CA GLY A 167 10.40 -5.49 13.86
C GLY A 167 11.03 -4.17 14.27
#